data_AF-A0A3M2C4N7-F1
#
_entry.id   AF-A0A3M2C4N7-F1
#
_cell.length_a   1.000
_cell.length_b   1.000
_cell.length_c   1.000
_cell.angle_alpha   90.00
_cell.angle_beta   90.00
_cell.angle_gamma   90.00
#
_symmetry.space_group_name_H-M   'P 1'
#
loop_
_entity.id
_entity.type
_entity.pdbx_description
1 polymer ?
#
loop_
_entity_poly.entity_id
_entity_poly.type
_entity_poly.pdbx_seq_one_letter_code
_entity_poly.pdbx_strand_id
1 'polypeptide(L)'
;MVDESLAVPGVVEEGRLLTLTTEEAVAVGYADVVEDLPDLLERVDLAGVEVRDLEVNWAERIVRFLSHPTVAPFLLSIGFLGLLVEIKTPTFGLSGALGVLALSLFFGSHLILGLAGWEDLLLFGLGLVLLAAEVFVVPGFGLLGILGISGILAGLYLSLLGSFPTMTDIATAGGVLSTTLLLILLAGWALLKYLPRSGRLHRSGVFLDAATARETGYESARARKDLVGREGRAITDLRPSGVGLFGDERVDIVSEAEWIEEGTPVRIISAEGYRHVVRPIERVALDAGDGGRAAAAKSRTGEPPAPTAAADTDTDTDAPAAERPASGESELPPSEDDDR
;
A
#
# COMPACT_ATOMS: atom_id res chain seq x y z
N MET A 1 17.59 41.57 33.65
CA MET A 1 16.98 40.63 34.62
C MET A 1 16.09 41.47 35.51
N VAL A 2 14.88 41.00 35.84
CA VAL A 2 13.96 41.73 36.72
C VAL A 2 14.24 41.31 38.16
N ASP A 3 14.02 42.21 39.12
CA ASP A 3 14.27 41.98 40.54
C ASP A 3 12.97 42.22 41.33
N GLU A 4 12.47 41.17 41.97
CA GLU A 4 11.23 41.18 42.75
C GLU A 4 11.40 41.77 44.16
N SER A 5 12.64 42.03 44.60
CA SER A 5 12.94 42.64 45.90
C SER A 5 12.85 44.18 45.92
N LEU A 6 12.58 44.80 44.77
CA LEU A 6 12.53 46.25 44.62
C LEU A 6 11.08 46.78 44.58
N ALA A 7 10.60 47.30 45.70
CA ALA A 7 9.35 48.04 45.75
C ALA A 7 9.48 49.46 45.18
N VAL A 8 8.50 49.90 44.39
CA VAL A 8 8.39 51.29 43.91
C VAL A 8 7.10 51.90 44.47
N PRO A 9 7.17 52.87 45.40
CA PRO A 9 5.99 53.41 46.08
C PRO A 9 4.91 53.91 45.11
N GLY A 10 3.70 53.35 45.23
CA GLY A 10 2.57 53.68 44.36
C GLY A 10 2.56 52.98 42.99
N VAL A 11 3.52 52.09 42.70
CA VAL A 11 3.64 51.40 41.41
C VAL A 11 3.80 49.88 41.56
N VAL A 12 4.65 49.38 42.46
CA VAL A 12 4.77 47.93 42.74
C VAL A 12 5.18 47.65 44.19
N GLU A 13 4.59 46.60 44.77
CA GLU A 13 4.91 46.08 46.11
C GLU A 13 6.12 45.14 46.11
N GLU A 14 6.83 45.04 47.24
CA GLU A 14 7.93 44.07 47.42
C GLU A 14 7.42 42.63 47.26
N GLY A 15 8.17 41.79 46.55
CA GLY A 15 7.80 40.41 46.25
C GLY A 15 6.84 40.26 45.05
N ARG A 16 6.75 41.26 44.17
CA ARG A 16 6.01 41.17 42.89
C ARG A 16 6.85 41.70 41.73
N LEU A 17 6.63 41.13 40.55
CA LEU A 17 7.15 41.68 39.29
C LEU A 17 6.39 42.96 38.91
N LEU A 18 7.11 43.96 38.41
CA LEU A 18 6.52 45.14 37.80
C LEU A 18 5.91 44.78 36.44
N THR A 19 4.58 44.77 36.37
CA THR A 19 3.80 44.70 35.13
C THR A 19 2.80 45.85 35.12
N LEU A 20 2.86 46.69 34.08
CA LEU A 20 1.96 47.83 33.88
C LEU A 20 1.18 47.64 32.57
N THR A 21 -0.07 48.08 32.52
CA THR A 21 -0.76 48.31 31.23
C THR A 21 -0.18 49.55 30.54
N THR A 22 -0.56 49.78 29.28
CA THR A 22 -0.19 50.99 28.53
C THR A 22 -0.62 52.26 29.25
N GLU A 23 -1.83 52.26 29.80
CA GLU A 23 -2.43 53.39 30.52
C GLU A 23 -1.72 53.65 31.86
N GLU A 24 -1.37 52.59 32.59
CA GLU A 24 -0.60 52.68 33.84
C GLU A 24 0.82 53.18 33.59
N ALA A 25 1.48 52.68 32.53
CA ALA A 25 2.82 53.12 32.12
C ALA A 25 2.86 54.61 31.75
N VAL A 26 1.82 55.13 31.09
CA VAL A 26 1.67 56.57 30.80
C VAL A 26 1.36 57.35 32.10
N ALA A 27 0.49 56.84 32.96
CA ALA A 27 0.11 57.51 34.21
C ALA A 27 1.28 57.67 35.20
N VAL A 28 2.26 56.76 35.20
CA VAL A 28 3.50 56.87 36.01
C VAL A 28 4.66 57.57 35.29
N GLY A 29 4.47 58.02 34.04
CA GLY A 29 5.51 58.69 33.25
C GLY A 29 6.64 57.76 32.78
N TYR A 30 6.37 56.46 32.63
CA TYR A 30 7.31 55.48 32.07
C TYR A 30 7.21 55.36 30.55
N ALA A 31 6.06 55.72 29.97
CA ALA A 31 5.82 55.73 28.53
C ALA A 31 5.14 57.03 28.07
N ASP A 32 5.53 57.52 26.89
CA ASP A 32 4.88 58.63 26.18
C ASP A 32 3.96 58.10 25.07
N VAL A 33 2.90 58.85 24.77
CA VAL A 33 2.00 58.58 23.63
C VAL A 33 2.34 59.51 22.47
N VAL A 34 2.37 58.94 21.27
CA VAL A 34 2.64 59.59 19.98
C VAL A 34 1.55 59.20 18.97
N GLU A 35 1.25 60.07 18.01
CA GLU A 35 0.20 59.80 17.02
C GLU A 35 0.70 58.88 15.88
N ASP A 36 1.92 59.09 15.39
CA ASP A 36 2.51 58.31 14.30
C ASP A 36 4.06 58.25 14.37
N LEU A 37 4.69 57.64 13.35
CA LEU A 37 6.15 57.54 13.25
C LEU A 37 6.84 58.91 13.03
N PRO A 38 6.33 59.82 12.19
CA PRO A 38 6.78 61.22 12.15
C PRO A 38 6.81 61.92 13.52
N ASP A 39 5.73 61.88 14.31
CA ASP A 39 5.67 62.47 15.66
C ASP A 39 6.71 61.85 16.60
N LEU A 40 6.84 60.51 16.56
CA LEU A 40 7.89 59.80 17.30
C LEU A 40 9.29 60.28 16.92
N LEU A 41 9.59 60.45 15.62
CA LEU A 41 10.89 60.88 15.13
C LEU A 41 11.21 62.33 15.52
N GLU A 42 10.22 63.22 15.57
CA GLU A 42 10.40 64.59 16.06
C GLU A 42 10.71 64.61 17.57
N ARG A 43 9.96 63.83 18.37
CA ARG A 43 10.16 63.73 19.83
C ARG A 43 11.52 63.14 20.25
N VAL A 44 12.14 62.29 19.44
CA VAL A 44 13.45 61.67 19.74
C VAL A 44 14.65 62.35 19.05
N ASP A 45 14.46 63.56 18.49
CA ASP A 45 15.50 64.35 17.79
C ASP A 45 16.09 63.63 16.56
N LEU A 46 15.27 62.84 15.85
CA LEU A 46 15.59 62.12 14.61
C LEU A 46 14.74 62.61 13.41
N ALA A 47 14.19 63.83 13.50
CA ALA A 47 13.44 64.45 12.42
C ALA A 47 14.28 64.57 11.13
N GLY A 48 13.72 64.09 10.01
CA GLY A 48 14.39 64.14 8.70
C GLY A 48 15.43 63.04 8.42
N VAL A 49 15.55 62.03 9.28
CA VAL A 49 16.31 60.80 8.98
C VAL A 49 15.65 60.03 7.82
N GLU A 50 16.47 59.38 6.98
CA GLU A 50 16.00 58.53 5.89
C GLU A 50 15.35 57.24 6.42
N VAL A 51 14.02 57.26 6.60
CA VAL A 51 13.24 56.04 6.85
C VAL A 51 13.28 55.14 5.62
N ARG A 52 13.59 53.85 5.81
CA ARG A 52 13.62 52.84 4.75
C ARG A 52 12.70 51.68 5.08
N ASP A 53 11.50 51.71 4.52
CA ASP A 53 10.53 50.63 4.64
C ASP A 53 11.00 49.39 3.89
N LEU A 54 11.01 48.24 4.57
CA LEU A 54 11.38 46.95 4.00
C LEU A 54 10.14 46.25 3.43
N GLU A 55 9.74 46.65 2.22
CA GLU A 55 8.64 45.98 1.51
C GLU A 55 8.97 44.52 1.17
N VAL A 56 8.00 43.63 1.43
CA VAL A 56 8.04 42.23 0.97
C VAL A 56 8.15 42.21 -0.55
N ASN A 57 9.21 41.59 -1.08
CA ASN A 57 9.46 41.54 -2.52
C ASN A 57 8.72 40.37 -3.21
N TRP A 58 8.78 40.30 -4.54
CA TRP A 58 8.05 39.29 -5.32
C TRP A 58 8.57 37.86 -5.10
N ALA A 59 9.87 37.67 -4.88
CA ALA A 59 10.46 36.36 -4.63
C ALA A 59 10.12 35.88 -3.21
N GLU A 60 10.13 36.79 -2.24
CA GLU A 60 9.69 36.51 -0.87
C GLU A 60 8.20 36.12 -0.82
N ARG A 61 7.33 36.78 -1.61
CA ARG A 61 5.93 36.35 -1.79
C ARG A 61 5.82 34.89 -2.28
N ILE A 62 6.67 34.47 -3.22
CA ILE A 62 6.69 33.08 -3.71
C ILE A 62 7.20 32.12 -2.63
N VAL A 63 8.28 32.47 -1.92
CA VAL A 63 8.84 31.65 -0.84
C VAL A 63 7.82 31.46 0.30
N ARG A 64 7.17 32.54 0.75
CA ARG A 64 6.08 32.49 1.75
C ARG A 64 4.88 31.66 1.29
N PHE A 65 4.55 31.68 -0.01
CA PHE A 65 3.51 30.83 -0.58
C PHE A 65 3.89 29.34 -0.59
N LEU A 66 5.12 28.99 -1.00
CA LEU A 66 5.59 27.59 -1.06
C LEU A 66 5.69 26.97 0.34
N SER A 67 6.14 27.74 1.34
CA SER A 67 6.18 27.32 2.75
C SER A 67 4.85 27.52 3.51
N HIS A 68 3.76 27.92 2.86
CA HIS A 68 2.48 28.07 3.55
C HIS A 68 1.95 26.71 4.02
N PRO A 69 1.44 26.56 5.27
CA PRO A 69 1.01 25.25 5.80
C PRO A 69 -0.09 24.53 5.00
N THR A 70 -0.86 25.24 4.17
CA THR A 70 -1.82 24.63 3.25
C THR A 70 -1.24 24.25 1.89
N VAL A 71 -0.07 24.76 1.50
CA VAL A 71 0.59 24.52 0.20
C VAL A 71 1.68 23.46 0.32
N ALA A 72 2.47 23.52 1.40
CA ALA A 72 3.53 22.56 1.70
C ALA A 72 3.09 21.08 1.62
N PRO A 73 1.89 20.66 2.11
CA PRO A 73 1.43 19.28 1.97
C PRO A 73 1.27 18.82 0.52
N PHE A 74 0.85 19.71 -0.38
CA PHE A 74 0.70 19.37 -1.81
C PHE A 74 2.06 19.29 -2.49
N LEU A 75 3.02 20.16 -2.16
CA LEU A 75 4.41 20.07 -2.66
C LEU A 75 5.06 18.75 -2.23
N LEU A 76 4.97 18.39 -0.95
CA LEU A 76 5.50 17.12 -0.44
C LEU A 76 4.79 15.92 -1.08
N SER A 77 3.47 15.97 -1.23
CA SER A 77 2.70 14.90 -1.86
C SER A 77 3.08 14.70 -3.33
N ILE A 78 3.16 15.78 -4.12
CA ILE A 78 3.63 15.73 -5.51
C ILE A 78 5.08 15.21 -5.56
N GLY A 79 5.91 15.63 -4.60
CA GLY A 79 7.27 15.15 -4.37
C GLY A 79 7.36 13.63 -4.29
N PHE A 80 6.72 13.05 -3.27
CA PHE A 80 6.72 11.61 -3.05
C PHE A 80 5.98 10.83 -4.12
N LEU A 81 4.84 11.30 -4.60
CA LEU A 81 4.07 10.62 -5.66
C LEU A 81 4.87 10.59 -6.97
N GLY A 82 5.58 11.67 -7.33
CA GLY A 82 6.47 11.70 -8.49
C GLY A 82 7.57 10.63 -8.41
N LEU A 83 8.26 10.54 -7.27
CA LEU A 83 9.27 9.50 -7.02
C LEU A 83 8.69 8.08 -7.01
N LEU A 84 7.54 7.87 -6.36
CA LEU A 84 6.88 6.55 -6.29
C LEU A 84 6.37 6.09 -7.65
N VAL A 85 5.87 7.00 -8.49
CA VAL A 85 5.45 6.70 -9.87
C VAL A 85 6.65 6.34 -10.74
N GLU A 86 7.78 7.04 -10.60
CA GLU A 86 9.03 6.72 -11.31
C GLU A 86 9.56 5.32 -10.92
N ILE A 87 9.48 4.95 -9.64
CA ILE A 87 9.88 3.60 -9.18
C ILE A 87 8.91 2.50 -9.63
N LYS A 88 7.60 2.79 -9.73
CA LYS A 88 6.57 1.79 -10.06
C LYS A 88 6.21 1.70 -11.54
N THR A 89 6.59 2.67 -12.36
CA THR A 89 6.26 2.71 -13.79
C THR A 89 7.49 3.09 -14.61
N PRO A 90 7.76 2.43 -15.76
CA PRO A 90 8.86 2.80 -16.66
C PRO A 90 8.50 4.04 -17.50
N THR A 91 8.01 5.08 -16.83
CA THR A 91 7.81 6.42 -17.38
C THR A 91 9.18 7.12 -17.36
N PHE A 92 9.64 7.65 -18.50
CA PHE A 92 11.03 8.10 -18.61
C PHE A 92 11.26 9.47 -17.95
N GLY A 93 11.77 9.48 -16.71
CA GLY A 93 12.39 10.62 -16.03
C GLY A 93 11.44 11.72 -15.54
N LEU A 94 10.29 11.94 -16.21
CA LEU A 94 9.45 13.11 -16.01
C LEU A 94 8.73 13.13 -14.65
N SER A 95 8.27 11.96 -14.18
CA SER A 95 7.63 11.78 -12.88
C SER A 95 8.62 12.03 -11.74
N GLY A 96 9.80 11.41 -11.82
CA GLY A 96 10.89 11.59 -10.87
C GLY A 96 11.41 13.03 -10.84
N ALA A 97 11.61 13.65 -12.01
CA ALA A 97 12.06 15.04 -12.11
C ALA A 97 11.05 16.04 -11.51
N LEU A 98 9.75 15.84 -11.73
CA LEU A 98 8.71 16.65 -11.08
C LEU A 98 8.69 16.44 -9.56
N GLY A 99 8.89 15.21 -9.09
CA GLY A 99 9.00 14.88 -7.67
C GLY A 99 10.21 15.55 -7.00
N VAL A 100 11.40 15.42 -7.61
CA VAL A 100 12.62 16.10 -7.15
C VAL A 100 12.45 17.62 -7.17
N LEU A 101 11.83 18.20 -8.20
CA LEU A 101 11.55 19.64 -8.26
C LEU A 101 10.62 20.10 -7.13
N ALA A 102 9.54 19.38 -6.86
CA ALA A 102 8.60 19.74 -5.79
C ALA A 102 9.25 19.66 -4.39
N LEU A 103 10.06 18.62 -4.13
CA LEU A 103 10.85 18.50 -2.90
C LEU A 103 11.95 19.58 -2.81
N SER A 104 12.59 19.94 -3.93
CA SER A 104 13.59 21.01 -3.98
C SER A 104 12.97 22.39 -3.73
N LEU A 105 11.75 22.63 -4.22
CA LEU A 105 10.99 23.86 -3.94
C LEU A 105 10.57 23.92 -2.46
N PHE A 106 10.13 22.80 -1.88
CA PHE A 106 9.82 22.70 -0.46
C PHE A 106 11.05 22.99 0.41
N PHE A 107 12.13 22.20 0.31
CA PHE A 107 13.31 22.42 1.15
C PHE A 107 13.96 23.77 0.85
N GLY A 108 13.99 24.21 -0.42
CA GLY A 108 14.49 25.52 -0.80
C GLY A 108 13.75 26.69 -0.15
N SER A 109 12.41 26.66 -0.09
CA SER A 109 11.66 27.74 0.56
C SER A 109 11.86 27.76 2.08
N HIS A 110 11.92 26.59 2.72
CA HIS A 110 12.14 26.50 4.18
C HIS A 110 13.59 26.86 4.58
N LEU A 111 14.59 26.51 3.76
CA LEU A 111 15.98 26.96 3.93
C LEU A 111 16.10 28.50 3.80
N ILE A 112 15.43 29.11 2.82
CA ILE A 112 15.46 30.58 2.62
C ILE A 112 14.79 31.32 3.78
N LEU A 113 13.76 30.73 4.41
CA LEU A 113 13.09 31.29 5.59
C LEU A 113 13.80 30.99 6.92
N GLY A 114 14.85 30.16 6.94
CA GLY A 114 15.47 29.69 8.19
C GLY A 114 14.60 28.72 9.00
N LEU A 115 13.58 28.13 8.38
CA LEU A 115 12.72 27.09 8.98
C LEU A 115 13.35 25.70 8.91
N ALA A 116 14.33 25.50 8.02
CA ALA A 116 15.10 24.28 7.86
C ALA A 116 16.59 24.57 7.92
N GLY A 117 17.36 23.66 8.51
CA GLY A 117 18.81 23.64 8.49
C GLY A 117 19.39 22.73 7.39
N TRP A 118 20.71 22.70 7.27
CA TRP A 118 21.42 21.71 6.45
C TRP A 118 21.32 20.31 7.07
N GLU A 119 21.29 20.24 8.39
CA GLU A 119 21.03 19.07 9.22
C GLU A 119 19.74 18.34 8.83
N ASP A 120 18.64 19.06 8.60
CA ASP A 120 17.34 18.48 8.26
C ASP A 120 17.34 17.86 6.86
N LEU A 121 17.94 18.59 5.90
CA LEU A 121 18.12 18.13 4.53
C LEU A 121 19.07 16.93 4.45
N LEU A 122 20.13 16.91 5.27
CA LEU A 122 21.05 15.78 5.39
C LEU A 122 20.39 14.57 6.05
N LEU A 123 19.56 14.76 7.07
CA LEU A 123 18.81 13.69 7.74
C LEU A 123 17.76 13.07 6.79
N PHE A 124 17.01 13.92 6.07
CA PHE A 124 16.08 13.50 5.02
C PHE A 124 16.78 12.76 3.88
N GLY A 125 17.90 13.31 3.38
CA GLY A 125 18.70 12.71 2.31
C GLY A 125 19.33 11.37 2.72
N LEU A 126 19.85 11.27 3.94
CA LEU A 126 20.32 10.02 4.53
C LEU A 126 19.18 9.01 4.66
N GLY A 127 17.98 9.45 5.06
CA GLY A 127 16.79 8.61 5.12
C GLY A 127 16.42 8.02 3.75
N LEU A 128 16.45 8.83 2.68
CA LEU A 128 16.28 8.36 1.30
C LEU A 128 17.36 7.36 0.88
N VAL A 129 18.62 7.60 1.23
CA VAL A 129 19.75 6.69 0.92
C VAL A 129 19.62 5.36 1.66
N LEU A 130 19.22 5.36 2.93
CA LEU A 130 18.97 4.15 3.72
C LEU A 130 17.78 3.34 3.16
N LEU A 131 16.70 4.02 2.76
CA LEU A 131 15.54 3.39 2.14
C LEU A 131 15.88 2.79 0.77
N ALA A 132 16.70 3.47 -0.04
CA ALA A 132 17.22 2.94 -1.29
C ALA A 132 18.17 1.74 -1.06
N ALA A 133 19.03 1.79 -0.02
CA ALA A 133 19.92 0.69 0.33
C ALA A 133 19.14 -0.57 0.78
N GLU A 134 18.06 -0.42 1.54
CA GLU A 134 17.14 -1.52 1.82
C GLU A 134 16.59 -2.10 0.50
N VAL A 135 15.94 -1.27 -0.33
CA VAL A 135 15.25 -1.71 -1.56
C VAL A 135 16.17 -2.37 -2.60
N PHE A 136 17.43 -1.94 -2.72
CA PHE A 136 18.36 -2.44 -3.75
C PHE A 136 19.41 -3.44 -3.25
N VAL A 137 19.67 -3.53 -1.94
CA VAL A 137 20.75 -4.38 -1.39
C VAL A 137 20.23 -5.46 -0.43
N VAL A 138 19.10 -5.22 0.27
CA VAL A 138 18.60 -6.11 1.32
C VAL A 138 17.29 -6.79 0.87
N PRO A 139 17.25 -8.12 0.71
CA PRO A 139 16.03 -8.82 0.35
C PRO A 139 15.08 -8.93 1.56
N GLY A 140 14.27 -7.90 1.82
CA GLY A 140 13.27 -7.91 2.88
C GLY A 140 12.67 -6.52 3.19
N PHE A 141 12.28 -6.34 4.45
CA PHE A 141 12.10 -5.03 5.07
C PHE A 141 12.68 -5.11 6.48
N GLY A 142 13.90 -4.60 6.64
CA GLY A 142 14.68 -4.63 7.86
C GLY A 142 14.97 -3.25 8.45
N LEU A 143 16.11 -3.17 9.12
CA LEU A 143 16.49 -2.00 9.91
C LEU A 143 16.78 -0.75 9.06
N LEU A 144 17.30 -0.90 7.83
CA LEU A 144 17.61 0.24 6.97
C LEU A 144 16.33 0.88 6.43
N GLY A 145 15.30 0.07 6.12
CA GLY A 145 13.97 0.54 5.76
C GLY A 145 13.29 1.33 6.88
N ILE A 146 13.35 0.83 8.12
CA ILE A 146 12.81 1.53 9.30
C ILE A 146 13.56 2.85 9.54
N LEU A 147 14.89 2.80 9.66
CA LEU A 147 15.71 4.01 9.88
C LEU A 147 15.59 5.01 8.72
N GLY A 148 15.42 4.52 7.49
CA GLY A 148 15.19 5.35 6.31
C GLY A 148 13.87 6.13 6.40
N ILE A 149 12.76 5.44 6.70
CA ILE A 149 11.46 6.09 6.91
C ILE A 149 11.50 7.05 8.10
N SER A 150 12.12 6.66 9.22
CA SER A 150 12.27 7.54 10.39
C SER A 150 13.10 8.79 10.07
N GLY A 151 14.20 8.67 9.32
CA GLY A 151 15.03 9.80 8.89
C GLY A 151 14.30 10.74 7.92
N ILE A 152 13.53 10.19 6.98
CA ILE A 152 12.67 10.97 6.07
C ILE A 152 11.62 11.76 6.85
N LEU A 153 10.88 11.10 7.76
CA LEU A 153 9.83 11.75 8.55
C LEU A 153 10.40 12.78 9.54
N ALA A 154 11.52 12.47 10.20
CA ALA A 154 12.18 13.39 11.13
C ALA A 154 12.76 14.62 10.42
N GLY A 155 13.48 14.45 9.30
CA GLY A 155 14.03 15.56 8.52
C GLY A 155 12.93 16.48 7.96
N LEU A 156 11.81 15.91 7.49
CA LEU A 156 10.65 16.72 7.08
C LEU A 156 9.97 17.44 8.24
N TYR A 157 9.88 16.81 9.41
CA TYR A 157 9.27 17.42 10.60
C TYR A 157 10.10 18.59 11.12
N LEU A 158 11.41 18.40 11.28
CA LEU A 158 12.33 19.43 11.77
C LEU A 158 12.40 20.62 10.78
N SER A 159 12.41 20.35 9.46
CA SER A 159 12.31 21.34 8.38
C SER A 159 11.03 22.20 8.39
N LEU A 160 10.06 21.90 9.27
CA LEU A 160 8.81 22.66 9.46
C LEU A 160 8.78 23.42 10.82
N LEU A 161 9.73 23.17 11.72
CA LEU A 161 9.74 23.70 13.09
C LEU A 161 10.59 24.98 13.25
N GLY A 162 11.68 25.12 12.50
CA GLY A 162 12.68 26.17 12.73
C GLY A 162 13.41 26.04 14.08
N SER A 163 14.26 27.02 14.40
CA SER A 163 15.20 26.93 15.53
C SER A 163 14.56 27.04 16.93
N PHE A 164 13.41 27.71 17.04
CA PHE A 164 12.73 27.98 18.32
C PHE A 164 11.21 27.75 18.20
N PRO A 165 10.76 26.50 18.00
CA PRO A 165 9.36 26.19 17.71
C PRO A 165 8.44 26.42 18.90
N THR A 166 7.32 27.09 18.65
CA THR A 166 6.20 27.20 19.58
C THR A 166 5.34 25.94 19.57
N MET A 167 4.42 25.81 20.54
CA MET A 167 3.43 24.71 20.54
C MET A 167 2.52 24.75 19.30
N THR A 168 2.26 25.94 18.76
CA THR A 168 1.52 26.14 17.51
C THR A 168 2.29 25.68 16.27
N ASP A 169 3.62 25.84 16.25
CA ASP A 169 4.45 25.37 15.12
C ASP A 169 4.55 23.84 15.12
N ILE A 170 4.74 23.24 16.30
CA ILE A 170 4.67 21.79 16.54
C ILE A 170 3.36 21.19 16.03
N ALA A 171 2.22 21.79 16.41
CA ALA A 171 0.91 21.35 15.94
C ALA A 171 0.73 21.53 14.42
N THR A 172 1.22 22.65 13.87
CA THR A 172 1.14 22.96 12.43
C THR A 172 1.97 22.00 11.60
N ALA A 173 3.21 21.70 12.00
CA ALA A 173 4.07 20.72 11.33
C ALA A 173 3.49 19.30 11.39
N GLY A 174 2.94 18.90 12.54
CA GLY A 174 2.20 17.64 12.68
C GLY A 174 0.99 17.57 11.75
N GLY A 175 0.24 18.67 11.62
CA GLY A 175 -0.87 18.81 10.66
C GLY A 175 -0.42 18.74 9.20
N VAL A 176 0.68 19.40 8.85
CA VAL A 176 1.28 19.38 7.49
C VAL A 176 1.68 17.95 7.11
N LEU A 177 2.40 17.22 7.97
CA LEU A 177 2.78 15.83 7.69
C LEU A 177 1.58 14.89 7.65
N SER A 178 0.61 15.04 8.56
CA SER A 178 -0.62 14.23 8.55
C SER A 178 -1.43 14.44 7.27
N THR A 179 -1.56 15.69 6.83
CA THR A 179 -2.21 16.05 5.55
C THR A 179 -1.44 15.50 4.36
N THR A 180 -0.10 15.58 4.38
CA THR A 180 0.79 15.02 3.35
C THR A 180 0.57 13.51 3.21
N LEU A 181 0.60 12.78 4.32
CA LEU A 181 0.38 11.33 4.34
C LEU A 181 -1.03 10.98 3.83
N LEU A 182 -2.06 11.70 4.27
CA LEU A 182 -3.44 11.52 3.79
C LEU A 182 -3.56 11.76 2.28
N LEU A 183 -2.95 12.83 1.75
CA LEU A 183 -2.93 13.14 0.32
C LEU A 183 -2.18 12.06 -0.49
N ILE A 184 -1.02 11.60 -0.02
CA ILE A 184 -0.27 10.49 -0.66
C ILE A 184 -1.09 9.19 -0.67
N LEU A 185 -1.73 8.85 0.45
CA LEU A 185 -2.58 7.65 0.56
C LEU A 185 -3.80 7.74 -0.36
N LEU A 186 -4.52 8.87 -0.36
CA LEU A 186 -5.70 9.08 -1.19
C LEU A 186 -5.35 9.11 -2.68
N ALA A 187 -4.29 9.82 -3.07
CA ALA A 187 -3.83 9.88 -4.44
C ALA A 187 -3.23 8.55 -4.92
N GLY A 188 -2.52 7.82 -4.05
CA GLY A 188 -2.01 6.48 -4.33
C GLY A 188 -3.13 5.46 -4.52
N TRP A 189 -4.16 5.48 -3.67
CA TRP A 189 -5.38 4.69 -3.83
C TRP A 189 -6.13 5.07 -5.11
N ALA A 190 -6.28 6.37 -5.39
CA ALA A 190 -6.93 6.86 -6.60
C ALA A 190 -6.15 6.44 -7.86
N LEU A 191 -4.81 6.45 -7.82
CA LEU A 191 -3.97 5.94 -8.90
C LEU A 191 -4.19 4.43 -9.08
N LEU A 192 -4.15 3.63 -8.01
CA LEU A 192 -4.38 2.18 -8.06
C LEU A 192 -5.80 1.79 -8.53
N LYS A 193 -6.81 2.66 -8.30
CA LYS A 193 -8.22 2.41 -8.63
C LYS A 193 -8.65 2.97 -10.00
N TYR A 194 -8.18 4.18 -10.34
CA TYR A 194 -8.66 4.93 -11.51
C TYR A 194 -7.63 5.05 -12.63
N LEU A 195 -6.34 4.75 -12.40
CA LEU A 195 -5.45 4.44 -13.51
C LEU A 195 -5.91 3.07 -14.06
N PRO A 196 -6.45 2.99 -15.29
CA PRO A 196 -6.87 1.70 -15.82
C PRO A 196 -5.65 0.79 -16.01
N ARG A 197 -5.89 -0.50 -16.26
CA ARG A 197 -4.91 -1.42 -16.89
C ARG A 197 -4.55 -0.91 -18.30
N SER A 198 -3.81 0.19 -18.36
CA SER A 198 -3.49 0.85 -19.62
C SER A 198 -2.58 -0.07 -20.43
N GLY A 199 -2.93 -0.30 -21.69
CA GLY A 199 -2.22 -1.23 -22.60
C GLY A 199 -0.79 -0.81 -22.98
N ARG A 200 -0.20 0.15 -22.25
CA ARG A 200 1.20 0.57 -22.28
C ARG A 200 1.97 -0.02 -21.09
N LEU A 201 1.36 -0.10 -19.90
CA LEU A 201 1.98 -0.67 -18.69
C LEU A 201 1.91 -2.21 -18.66
N HIS A 202 0.81 -2.83 -19.14
CA HIS A 202 0.82 -4.28 -19.43
C HIS A 202 1.86 -4.63 -20.53
N ARG A 203 2.15 -3.69 -21.43
CA ARG A 203 3.10 -3.90 -22.55
C ARG A 203 4.56 -3.70 -22.13
N SER A 204 4.84 -3.16 -20.94
CA SER A 204 6.20 -2.97 -20.45
C SER A 204 6.77 -4.17 -19.68
N GLY A 205 6.02 -5.28 -19.57
CA GLY A 205 6.49 -6.53 -18.96
C GLY A 205 6.68 -6.51 -17.44
N VAL A 206 6.41 -5.39 -16.77
CA VAL A 206 6.60 -5.23 -15.31
C VAL A 206 5.49 -5.93 -14.52
N PHE A 207 4.30 -6.12 -15.11
CA PHE A 207 3.30 -7.05 -14.60
C PHE A 207 3.54 -8.43 -15.20
N LEU A 208 4.06 -9.34 -14.37
CA LEU A 208 4.13 -10.76 -14.69
C LEU A 208 2.72 -11.37 -14.57
N ASP A 209 2.05 -11.60 -15.69
CA ASP A 209 0.70 -12.20 -15.78
C ASP A 209 0.62 -13.68 -15.34
N ALA A 210 1.63 -14.20 -14.63
CA ALA A 210 1.69 -15.57 -14.11
C ALA A 210 0.96 -15.77 -12.76
N ALA A 211 0.35 -14.72 -12.19
CA ALA A 211 -0.29 -14.76 -10.87
C ALA A 211 -1.82 -14.57 -10.93
N THR A 212 -2.55 -15.69 -10.91
CA THR A 212 -3.99 -15.78 -10.59
C THR A 212 -4.97 -15.30 -11.67
N ALA A 213 -4.93 -15.94 -12.84
CA ALA A 213 -6.14 -16.21 -13.61
C ALA A 213 -6.62 -17.64 -13.29
N ARG A 214 -7.40 -17.82 -12.21
CA ARG A 214 -7.79 -19.16 -11.70
C ARG A 214 -8.80 -19.90 -12.59
N GLU A 215 -9.24 -19.29 -13.69
CA GLU A 215 -10.11 -19.89 -14.70
C GLU A 215 -9.37 -20.31 -15.98
N THR A 216 -8.20 -19.73 -16.28
CA THR A 216 -7.35 -20.18 -17.39
C THR A 216 -6.34 -21.19 -16.87
N GLY A 217 -6.76 -22.45 -16.79
CA GLY A 217 -5.84 -23.57 -16.63
C GLY A 217 -4.79 -23.59 -17.75
N TYR A 218 -3.59 -24.09 -17.43
CA TYR A 218 -2.46 -24.17 -18.36
C TYR A 218 -2.81 -24.98 -19.64
N GLU A 219 -3.08 -24.32 -20.77
CA GLU A 219 -2.92 -24.94 -22.10
C GLU A 219 -1.42 -25.04 -22.45
N SER A 220 -0.68 -25.87 -21.71
CA SER A 220 0.77 -26.07 -21.92
C SER A 220 1.12 -26.70 -23.27
N ALA A 221 0.14 -27.20 -24.03
CA ALA A 221 0.27 -27.61 -25.42
C ALA A 221 -1.01 -27.34 -26.20
N ARG A 222 -0.89 -26.93 -27.47
CA ARG A 222 -2.04 -26.85 -28.40
C ARG A 222 -2.70 -28.23 -28.51
N ALA A 223 -4.02 -28.28 -28.32
CA ALA A 223 -4.79 -29.52 -28.51
C ALA A 223 -4.62 -30.08 -29.94
N ARG A 224 -3.92 -31.22 -30.07
CA ARG A 224 -3.68 -31.97 -31.31
C ARG A 224 -4.96 -32.69 -31.79
N LYS A 225 -5.97 -31.90 -32.20
CA LYS A 225 -7.24 -32.41 -32.73
C LYS A 225 -7.07 -33.26 -34.00
N ASP A 226 -5.94 -33.12 -34.69
CA ASP A 226 -5.51 -33.93 -35.84
C ASP A 226 -5.14 -35.38 -35.50
N LEU A 227 -4.98 -35.72 -34.20
CA LEU A 227 -4.71 -37.07 -33.72
C LEU A 227 -5.99 -37.82 -33.29
N VAL A 228 -7.09 -37.11 -33.00
CA VAL A 228 -8.35 -37.73 -32.56
C VAL A 228 -8.93 -38.60 -33.68
N GLY A 229 -9.33 -39.82 -33.35
CA GLY A 229 -9.81 -40.82 -34.30
C GLY A 229 -8.71 -41.57 -35.06
N ARG A 230 -7.42 -41.21 -34.93
CA ARG A 230 -6.33 -41.98 -35.54
C ARG A 230 -6.18 -43.34 -34.85
N GLU A 231 -5.89 -44.34 -35.67
CA GLU A 231 -5.52 -45.68 -35.23
C GLU A 231 -4.00 -45.82 -35.16
N GLY A 232 -3.54 -46.64 -34.23
CA GLY A 232 -2.13 -46.90 -33.96
C GLY A 232 -1.95 -48.18 -33.16
N ARG A 233 -0.76 -48.35 -32.60
CA ARG A 233 -0.39 -49.54 -31.82
C ARG A 233 0.27 -49.11 -30.51
N ALA A 234 -0.13 -49.73 -29.40
CA ALA A 234 0.62 -49.61 -28.15
C ALA A 234 2.04 -50.17 -28.35
N ILE A 235 3.07 -49.46 -27.91
CA ILE A 235 4.49 -49.89 -27.97
C ILE A 235 5.14 -50.01 -26.60
N THR A 236 4.33 -49.88 -25.55
CA THR A 236 4.54 -50.39 -24.19
C THR A 236 3.21 -50.96 -23.71
N ASP A 237 3.19 -51.68 -22.59
CA ASP A 237 1.95 -51.83 -21.82
C ASP A 237 1.44 -50.44 -21.40
N LEU A 238 0.12 -50.27 -21.32
CA LEU A 238 -0.53 -49.01 -20.91
C LEU A 238 -1.25 -49.26 -19.57
N ARG A 239 -0.69 -48.74 -18.47
CA ARG A 239 -1.13 -49.08 -17.08
C ARG A 239 -1.16 -47.88 -16.11
N PRO A 240 -2.08 -46.90 -16.27
CA PRO A 240 -2.92 -46.66 -17.43
C PRO A 240 -2.16 -45.93 -18.55
N SER A 241 -1.04 -45.28 -18.24
CA SER A 241 -0.21 -44.54 -19.19
C SER A 241 0.84 -45.43 -19.86
N GLY A 242 1.29 -45.02 -21.04
CA GLY A 242 2.42 -45.61 -21.78
C GLY A 242 2.59 -44.92 -23.13
N VAL A 243 3.29 -45.55 -24.08
CA VAL A 243 3.58 -44.94 -25.40
C VAL A 243 2.88 -45.71 -26.52
N GLY A 244 2.32 -44.97 -27.48
CA GLY A 244 1.75 -45.50 -28.73
C GLY A 244 2.47 -44.97 -29.97
N LEU A 245 2.31 -45.69 -31.07
CA LEU A 245 2.80 -45.32 -32.39
C LEU A 245 1.62 -45.11 -33.34
N PHE A 246 1.50 -43.89 -33.89
CA PHE A 246 0.37 -43.46 -34.75
C PHE A 246 0.90 -42.94 -36.09
N GLY A 247 1.02 -43.85 -37.07
CA GLY A 247 1.89 -43.63 -38.22
C GLY A 247 3.35 -43.71 -37.77
N ASP A 248 4.17 -42.72 -38.13
CA ASP A 248 5.56 -42.62 -37.68
C ASP A 248 5.73 -41.82 -36.36
N GLU A 249 4.65 -41.22 -35.84
CA GLU A 249 4.68 -40.38 -34.63
C GLU A 249 4.54 -41.23 -33.36
N ARG A 250 5.53 -41.16 -32.46
CA ARG A 250 5.43 -41.70 -31.09
C ARG A 250 4.73 -40.67 -30.20
N VAL A 251 3.70 -41.12 -29.49
CA VAL A 251 2.80 -40.26 -28.69
C VAL A 251 2.57 -40.90 -27.32
N ASP A 252 2.70 -40.12 -26.25
CA ASP A 252 2.34 -40.53 -24.90
C ASP A 252 0.81 -40.64 -24.79
N ILE A 253 0.33 -41.80 -24.37
CA ILE A 253 -1.11 -42.14 -24.36
C ILE A 253 -1.54 -42.70 -23.00
N VAL A 254 -2.82 -42.47 -22.68
CA VAL A 254 -3.47 -42.97 -21.47
C VAL A 254 -4.65 -43.85 -21.87
N SER A 255 -4.61 -45.10 -21.44
CA SER A 255 -5.71 -46.05 -21.59
C SER A 255 -6.96 -45.59 -20.84
N GLU A 256 -8.13 -45.75 -21.45
CA GLU A 256 -9.44 -45.65 -20.80
C GLU A 256 -9.75 -46.89 -19.93
N ALA A 257 -9.13 -48.04 -20.22
CA ALA A 257 -9.22 -49.28 -19.44
C ALA A 257 -8.02 -49.45 -18.48
N GLU A 258 -8.15 -50.29 -17.46
CA GLU A 258 -7.08 -50.52 -16.45
C GLU A 258 -5.77 -51.07 -17.05
N TRP A 259 -5.82 -51.80 -18.16
CA TRP A 259 -4.65 -52.35 -18.84
C TRP A 259 -4.88 -52.44 -20.35
N ILE A 260 -3.85 -52.15 -21.14
CA ILE A 260 -3.72 -52.55 -22.54
C ILE A 260 -2.31 -53.14 -22.74
N GLU A 261 -2.21 -54.32 -23.37
CA GLU A 261 -0.93 -55.01 -23.59
C GLU A 261 -0.12 -54.38 -24.74
N GLU A 262 1.22 -54.43 -24.63
CA GLU A 262 2.11 -54.00 -25.71
C GLU A 262 1.71 -54.68 -27.03
N GLY A 263 1.55 -53.86 -28.06
CA GLY A 263 1.25 -54.32 -29.39
C GLY A 263 -0.22 -54.41 -29.75
N THR A 264 -1.13 -54.13 -28.82
CA THR A 264 -2.58 -54.01 -29.08
C THR A 264 -2.86 -52.83 -30.03
N PRO A 265 -3.73 -52.99 -31.05
CA PRO A 265 -4.21 -51.86 -31.86
C PRO A 265 -5.16 -50.97 -31.05
N VAL A 266 -4.93 -49.66 -31.09
CA VAL A 266 -5.64 -48.66 -30.28
C VAL A 266 -6.07 -47.47 -31.13
N ARG A 267 -7.16 -46.80 -30.74
CA ARG A 267 -7.64 -45.56 -31.38
C ARG A 267 -7.69 -44.42 -30.35
N ILE A 268 -7.22 -43.22 -30.72
CA ILE A 268 -7.30 -42.02 -29.87
C ILE A 268 -8.75 -41.53 -29.83
N ILE A 269 -9.32 -41.39 -28.63
CA ILE A 269 -10.69 -40.92 -28.40
C ILE A 269 -10.75 -39.47 -27.90
N SER A 270 -9.71 -38.96 -27.24
CA SER A 270 -9.54 -37.53 -26.94
C SER A 270 -8.07 -37.10 -26.97
N ALA A 271 -7.81 -35.82 -27.21
CA ALA A 271 -6.48 -35.22 -27.27
C ALA A 271 -6.48 -33.83 -26.61
N GLU A 272 -6.32 -33.82 -25.28
CA GLU A 272 -6.40 -32.64 -24.41
C GLU A 272 -4.98 -32.23 -23.98
N GLY A 273 -4.38 -31.28 -24.70
CA GLY A 273 -2.98 -30.89 -24.49
C GLY A 273 -2.04 -32.08 -24.69
N TYR A 274 -1.38 -32.52 -23.60
CA TYR A 274 -0.51 -33.70 -23.55
C TYR A 274 -1.25 -35.02 -23.27
N ARG A 275 -2.55 -34.97 -22.92
CA ARG A 275 -3.32 -36.16 -22.53
C ARG A 275 -4.08 -36.73 -23.74
N HIS A 276 -3.49 -37.73 -24.36
CA HIS A 276 -4.10 -38.47 -25.48
C HIS A 276 -4.74 -39.77 -24.95
N VAL A 277 -6.07 -39.78 -24.84
CA VAL A 277 -6.81 -40.93 -24.29
C VAL A 277 -7.08 -41.94 -25.40
N VAL A 278 -6.87 -43.23 -25.14
CA VAL A 278 -7.05 -44.33 -26.12
C VAL A 278 -7.98 -45.44 -25.64
N ARG A 279 -8.60 -46.12 -26.62
CA ARG A 279 -9.37 -47.35 -26.43
C ARG A 279 -8.83 -48.46 -27.36
N PRO A 280 -8.85 -49.75 -26.96
CA PRO A 280 -8.55 -50.87 -27.86
C PRO A 280 -9.49 -50.93 -29.07
N ILE A 281 -8.99 -51.45 -30.19
CA ILE A 281 -9.80 -51.77 -31.37
C ILE A 281 -10.10 -53.26 -31.35
N GLU A 282 -11.30 -53.63 -30.89
CA GLU A 282 -11.78 -55.01 -30.96
C GLU A 282 -11.88 -55.46 -32.42
N ARG A 283 -11.09 -56.46 -32.80
CA ARG A 283 -11.27 -57.17 -34.05
C ARG A 283 -12.35 -58.23 -33.87
N VAL A 284 -13.55 -57.95 -34.38
CA VAL A 284 -14.58 -58.98 -34.57
C VAL A 284 -14.02 -60.03 -35.52
N ALA A 285 -13.65 -61.19 -34.99
CA ALA A 285 -13.18 -62.31 -35.78
C ALA A 285 -14.37 -62.94 -36.53
N LEU A 286 -14.25 -63.09 -37.84
CA LEU A 286 -15.22 -63.81 -38.66
C LEU A 286 -14.74 -65.25 -38.91
N ASP A 287 -15.72 -66.15 -38.85
CA ASP A 287 -15.78 -67.51 -39.38
C ASP A 287 -15.04 -68.69 -38.70
N ALA A 288 -15.77 -69.81 -38.69
CA ALA A 288 -15.43 -71.21 -38.33
C ALA A 288 -15.05 -71.54 -36.86
N GLY A 289 -15.61 -72.58 -36.23
CA GLY A 289 -16.75 -73.43 -36.63
C GLY A 289 -16.90 -74.74 -35.83
N ASP A 290 -18.16 -75.21 -35.68
CA ASP A 290 -18.59 -76.54 -35.19
C ASP A 290 -18.22 -76.95 -33.74
N GLY A 291 -18.79 -78.06 -33.21
CA GLY A 291 -18.27 -78.75 -32.00
C GLY A 291 -19.28 -79.48 -31.11
N GLY A 292 -20.12 -78.74 -30.37
CA GLY A 292 -21.30 -79.24 -29.61
C GLY A 292 -21.10 -80.02 -28.28
N ARG A 293 -22.06 -79.80 -27.35
CA ARG A 293 -22.44 -80.63 -26.16
C ARG A 293 -21.43 -80.75 -24.98
N ALA A 294 -21.83 -80.92 -23.70
CA ALA A 294 -23.10 -80.63 -23.00
C ALA A 294 -22.98 -80.76 -21.45
N ALA A 295 -23.90 -80.11 -20.73
CA ALA A 295 -24.49 -80.47 -19.41
C ALA A 295 -23.75 -80.30 -18.06
N ALA A 296 -24.46 -79.61 -17.13
CA ALA A 296 -24.59 -79.84 -15.68
C ALA A 296 -23.41 -79.57 -14.70
N ALA A 297 -23.59 -79.33 -13.38
CA ALA A 297 -24.69 -78.73 -12.58
C ALA A 297 -24.27 -78.60 -11.07
N LYS A 298 -25.06 -77.87 -10.25
CA LYS A 298 -25.06 -77.81 -8.74
C LYS A 298 -23.89 -77.02 -8.09
N SER A 299 -24.13 -75.98 -7.27
CA SER A 299 -24.49 -75.92 -5.81
C SER A 299 -23.29 -76.09 -4.86
N ARG A 300 -23.17 -75.50 -3.66
CA ARG A 300 -24.18 -74.89 -2.73
C ARG A 300 -23.49 -74.11 -1.57
N THR A 301 -24.16 -73.07 -1.03
CA THR A 301 -24.15 -72.55 0.39
C THR A 301 -22.88 -72.44 1.26
N GLY A 302 -22.73 -71.30 1.95
CA GLY A 302 -21.91 -71.15 3.16
C GLY A 302 -22.02 -69.76 3.83
N GLU A 303 -22.71 -69.66 4.97
CA GLU A 303 -22.86 -68.43 5.79
C GLU A 303 -21.80 -68.41 6.95
N PRO A 304 -21.69 -67.36 7.80
CA PRO A 304 -20.42 -66.98 8.45
C PRO A 304 -20.41 -67.28 9.96
N PRO A 305 -19.60 -66.55 10.75
CA PRO A 305 -20.00 -66.13 12.09
C PRO A 305 -19.97 -64.59 12.26
N ALA A 306 -20.65 -64.12 13.31
CA ALA A 306 -20.74 -62.70 13.67
C ALA A 306 -20.01 -62.38 15.01
N PRO A 307 -20.54 -61.62 16.00
CA PRO A 307 -19.88 -60.37 16.39
C PRO A 307 -19.43 -60.33 17.88
N THR A 308 -18.75 -59.24 18.25
CA THR A 308 -18.51 -58.87 19.66
C THR A 308 -18.79 -57.38 19.85
N ALA A 309 -19.43 -57.01 20.97
CA ALA A 309 -19.73 -55.63 21.33
C ALA A 309 -19.48 -55.39 22.84
N ALA A 310 -18.99 -54.19 23.17
CA ALA A 310 -18.94 -53.55 24.50
C ALA A 310 -18.26 -52.17 24.37
N ALA A 311 -18.49 -51.16 25.21
CA ALA A 311 -19.62 -50.81 26.07
C ALA A 311 -19.35 -49.38 26.64
N ASP A 312 -20.41 -48.58 26.85
CA ASP A 312 -20.63 -47.59 27.93
C ASP A 312 -19.57 -46.45 28.19
N THR A 313 -19.87 -45.31 28.84
CA THR A 313 -21.04 -44.81 29.62
C THR A 313 -21.16 -43.26 29.54
N ASP A 314 -22.35 -42.71 29.89
CA ASP A 314 -22.66 -41.43 30.60
C ASP A 314 -22.14 -40.06 30.05
N THR A 315 -22.96 -39.02 29.78
CA THR A 315 -23.78 -38.10 30.65
C THR A 315 -22.95 -37.22 31.61
N ASP A 316 -23.24 -35.95 31.89
CA ASP A 316 -24.45 -35.09 31.79
C ASP A 316 -24.15 -33.74 31.05
N THR A 317 -25.09 -33.01 30.40
CA THR A 317 -26.29 -32.26 30.88
C THR A 317 -25.97 -31.02 31.73
N ASP A 318 -26.13 -29.80 31.19
CA ASP A 318 -27.26 -28.89 31.53
C ASP A 318 -27.31 -27.58 30.68
N ALA A 319 -28.41 -26.82 30.83
CA ALA A 319 -28.65 -25.45 30.33
C ALA A 319 -29.27 -24.61 31.51
N PRO A 320 -30.04 -23.49 31.37
CA PRO A 320 -30.30 -22.58 30.24
C PRO A 320 -30.31 -21.04 30.58
N ALA A 321 -30.45 -20.20 29.54
CA ALA A 321 -31.22 -18.93 29.47
C ALA A 321 -30.92 -17.71 30.41
N ALA A 322 -31.64 -16.59 30.11
CA ALA A 322 -31.68 -15.27 30.78
C ALA A 322 -30.41 -14.37 30.62
N GLU A 323 -30.47 -13.02 30.57
CA GLU A 323 -31.59 -12.05 30.48
C GLU A 323 -31.14 -10.67 29.89
N ARG A 324 -32.08 -9.71 29.74
CA ARG A 324 -31.88 -8.25 29.46
C ARG A 324 -32.07 -7.46 30.80
N PRO A 325 -31.97 -6.09 30.93
CA PRO A 325 -31.98 -4.98 29.94
C PRO A 325 -31.10 -3.72 30.27
N ALA A 326 -31.45 -2.56 29.68
CA ALA A 326 -31.18 -1.15 30.11
C ALA A 326 -29.75 -0.57 29.92
N SER A 327 -29.52 0.75 29.73
CA SER A 327 -30.39 1.93 29.40
C SER A 327 -29.57 3.20 29.05
N GLY A 328 -30.18 4.16 28.32
CA GLY A 328 -29.69 5.56 28.13
C GLY A 328 -28.67 5.77 27.00
N GLU A 329 -28.46 6.96 26.44
CA GLU A 329 -29.17 8.27 26.55
C GLU A 329 -28.74 9.20 25.37
N SER A 330 -29.49 10.29 25.10
CA SER A 330 -29.19 11.36 24.10
C SER A 330 -29.17 10.94 22.60
N GLU A 331 -29.26 11.83 21.59
CA GLU A 331 -29.30 13.31 21.55
C GLU A 331 -30.14 13.83 20.35
N LEU A 332 -30.55 15.10 20.37
CA LEU A 332 -31.27 15.79 19.27
C LEU A 332 -30.46 17.00 18.74
N PRO A 333 -30.33 17.21 17.42
CA PRO A 333 -29.79 18.45 16.86
C PRO A 333 -30.86 19.57 16.82
N PRO A 334 -30.46 20.85 16.92
CA PRO A 334 -31.38 22.00 16.96
C PRO A 334 -31.82 22.50 15.56
N SER A 335 -32.84 23.35 15.54
CA SER A 335 -33.31 24.13 14.38
C SER A 335 -32.72 25.54 14.33
N GLU A 336 -32.96 26.24 13.21
CA GLU A 336 -32.40 27.55 12.84
C GLU A 336 -33.06 28.77 13.54
N ASP A 337 -32.40 29.93 13.39
CA ASP A 337 -32.84 31.35 13.47
C ASP A 337 -33.69 31.90 14.64
N ASP A 338 -33.21 33.01 15.26
CA ASP A 338 -33.89 34.34 15.23
C ASP A 338 -32.94 35.49 15.64
N ASP A 339 -33.33 36.74 15.38
CA ASP A 339 -32.59 38.00 15.58
C ASP A 339 -32.14 38.31 17.04
N ARG A 340 -30.90 38.84 17.22
CA ARG A 340 -30.62 40.22 17.70
C ARG A 340 -29.14 40.57 17.92
#